data_AF-K1SYS4-F1
#
_entry.id   AF-K1SYS4-F1
#
_cell.length_a   1.000
_cell.length_b   1.000
_cell.length_c   1.000
_cell.angle_alpha   90.00
_cell.angle_beta   90.00
_cell.angle_gamma   90.00
#
_symmetry.space_group_name_H-M   'P 1'
#
loop_
_entity.id
_entity.type
_entity.pdbx_description
1 polymer ?
#
loop_
_entity_poly.entity_id
_entity_poly.type
_entity_poly.pdbx_seq_one_letter_code
_entity_poly.pdbx_strand_id
1 'polypeptide(L)' 'MQHETVIVLDFGGQYNQLIARRVRENNVYCEIYSYKTDLSVIKAKNPKGIIF' A
#
# COMPACT_ATOMS: atom_id res chain seq x y z
N MET A 1 6.69 -11.22 -14.86
CA MET A 1 6.40 -11.66 -13.49
C MET A 1 5.70 -10.50 -12.79
N GLN A 2 4.49 -10.71 -12.26
CA GLN A 2 3.75 -9.65 -11.56
C GLN A 2 4.31 -9.57 -10.14
N HIS A 3 4.92 -8.44 -9.77
CA HIS A 3 5.45 -8.27 -8.41
C HIS A 3 4.29 -8.20 -7.41
N GLU A 4 4.43 -8.96 -6.33
CA GLU A 4 3.51 -8.93 -5.20
C GLU A 4 3.57 -7.54 -4.54
N THR A 5 2.44 -6.83 -4.58
CA THR A 5 2.34 -5.43 -4.14
C THR A 5 1.43 -5.32 -2.94
N VAL A 6 1.88 -4.60 -1.91
CA VAL A 6 1.07 -4.22 -0.75
C VAL A 6 0.66 -2.76 -0.88
N ILE A 7 -0.60 -2.44 -0.60
CA ILE A 7 -1.10 -1.07 -0.57
C ILE A 7 -1.21 -0.61 0.88
N VAL A 8 -0.68 0.57 1.18
CA VAL A 8 -0.86 1.25 2.46
C VAL A 8 -1.85 2.39 2.22
N LEU A 9 -2.99 2.36 2.91
CA LEU A 9 -4.01 3.39 2.83
C LEU A 9 -3.73 4.47 3.88
N ASP A 10 -3.66 5.70 3.42
CA ASP A 10 -3.43 6.89 4.22
C ASP A 10 -4.76 7.52 4.63
N PHE A 11 -5.08 7.45 5.92
CA PHE A 11 -6.23 8.10 6.57
C PHE A 11 -5.87 9.42 7.28
N GLY A 12 -4.67 9.96 7.06
CA GLY A 12 -4.10 11.09 7.80
C GLY A 12 -3.23 10.67 8.99
N GLY A 13 -2.85 9.40 9.07
CA GLY A 13 -1.98 8.86 10.11
C GLY A 13 -0.53 9.34 9.96
N GLN A 14 0.12 9.67 11.08
CA GLN A 14 1.54 10.07 11.08
C GLN A 14 2.50 8.92 10.72
N TYR A 15 2.01 7.67 10.72
CA TYR A 15 2.84 6.46 10.63
C TYR A 15 2.94 5.83 9.24
N ASN A 16 2.24 6.34 8.22
CA ASN A 16 2.18 5.66 6.90
C ASN A 16 3.56 5.47 6.26
N GLN A 17 4.44 6.45 6.41
CA GLN A 17 5.82 6.37 5.90
C GLN A 17 6.65 5.33 6.66
N LEU A 18 6.41 5.17 7.97
CA LEU A 18 7.05 4.14 8.79
C LEU A 18 6.55 2.74 8.44
N ILE A 19 5.25 2.59 8.19
CA ILE A 19 4.65 1.35 7.68
C ILE A 19 5.29 0.98 6.34
N ALA A 20 5.31 1.92 5.38
CA ALA A 20 5.91 1.68 4.06
C ALA A 20 7.41 1.33 4.16
N ARG A 21 8.15 1.99 5.06
CA ARG A 21 9.55 1.64 5.34
C ARG A 21 9.69 0.21 5.86
N ARG A 22 8.86 -0.19 6.83
CA ARG A 22 8.88 -1.53 7.42
C ARG A 22 8.55 -2.62 6.40
N VAL A 23 7.63 -2.36 5.48
CA VAL A 23 7.29 -3.29 4.39
C VAL A 23 8.47 -3.45 3.42
N ARG A 24 9.11 -2.33 3.04
CA ARG A 24 10.31 -2.36 2.18
C ARG A 24 11.50 -3.06 2.82
N GLU A 25 11.68 -2.95 4.14
CA GLU A 25 12.70 -3.68 4.90
C GLU A 25 12.52 -5.21 4.83
N ASN A 26 11.32 -5.69 4.50
CA ASN A 26 11.03 -7.11 4.26
C ASN A 26 11.17 -7.49 2.77
N ASN A 27 11.77 -6.64 1.93
CA ASN A 27 11.91 -6.82 0.48
C ASN A 27 10.57 -6.94 -0.26
N VAL A 28 9.49 -6.37 0.29
CA VAL A 28 8.17 -6.35 -0.35
C VAL A 28 7.91 -4.97 -0.95
N TYR A 29 7.41 -4.94 -2.18
CA TYR A 29 7.04 -3.70 -2.84
C TYR A 29 5.73 -3.15 -2.25
N CYS A 30 5.70 -1.84 -1.96
CA CYS A 30 4.51 -1.19 -1.44
C CYS A 30 4.30 0.22 -1.98
N GLU A 31 3.03 0.58 -2.10
CA GLU A 31 2.56 1.90 -2.53
C GLU A 31 1.64 2.51 -1.46
N ILE A 32 1.72 3.83 -1.27
CA ILE A 32 0.86 4.57 -0.35
C ILE A 32 -0.23 5.25 -1.17
N TYR A 33 -1.49 5.05 -0.80
CA TYR A 33 -2.67 5.63 -1.45
C TYR A 33 -3.54 6.34 -0.43
N SER A 34 -4.18 7.45 -0.79
CA SER A 34 -5.16 8.07 0.10
C SER A 34 -6.38 7.16 0.27
N TYR A 35 -7.02 7.18 1.44
CA TYR A 35 -8.30 6.49 1.65
C TYR A 35 -9.42 6.94 0.69
N LYS A 36 -9.27 8.13 0.09
CA LYS A 36 -10.19 8.68 -0.93
C LYS A 36 -9.97 8.11 -2.33
N THR A 37 -8.93 7.29 -2.52
CA THR A 37 -8.64 6.69 -3.83
C THR A 37 -9.79 5.76 -4.23
N ASP A 38 -10.24 5.88 -5.47
CA ASP A 38 -11.28 5.02 -6.02
C ASP A 38 -10.93 3.54 -5.91
N LEU A 39 -11.92 2.74 -5.50
CA LEU A 39 -11.77 1.29 -5.35
C LEU A 39 -11.39 0.61 -6.68
N SER A 40 -11.78 1.18 -7.82
CA SER A 40 -11.42 0.67 -9.15
C SER A 40 -9.92 0.70 -9.39
N VAL A 41 -9.23 1.75 -8.94
CA VAL A 41 -7.77 1.90 -9.04
C VAL A 41 -7.07 0.87 -8.15
N ILE A 42 -7.55 0.69 -6.92
CA ILE A 42 -7.02 -0.30 -5.97
C ILE A 42 -7.21 -1.72 -6.52
N LYS A 43 -8.37 -2.03 -7.10
CA LYS A 43 -8.64 -3.34 -7.72
C LYS A 43 -7.77 -3.59 -8.95
N ALA A 44 -7.55 -2.58 -9.80
CA ALA A 44 -6.72 -2.70 -10.99
C ALA A 44 -5.25 -3.03 -10.65
N LYS A 45 -4.79 -2.65 -9.45
CA LYS A 45 -3.43 -2.96 -8.95
C LYS A 45 -3.26 -4.41 -8.50
N ASN A 46 -4.35 -5.15 -8.29
CA ASN A 46 -4.34 -6.53 -7.78
C ASN A 46 -3.39 -6.73 -6.58
N PRO A 47 -3.56 -5.96 -5.49
CA PRO A 47 -2.67 -6.02 -4.33
C PRO A 47 -2.79 -7.37 -3.62
N LYS A 48 -1.68 -7.84 -3.07
CA LYS A 48 -1.64 -9.03 -2.21
C LYS A 48 -2.07 -8.74 -0.78
N GLY A 49 -1.98 -7.48 -0.36
CA GLY A 49 -2.38 -7.04 0.98
C GLY A 49 -2.68 -5.55 1.02
N ILE A 50 -3.49 -5.15 1.99
CA ILE A 50 -3.86 -3.76 2.27
C ILE A 50 -3.61 -3.49 3.76
N ILE A 51 -2.96 -2.38 4.07
CA ILE A 51 -2.72 -1.87 5.42
C ILE A 51 -3.48 -0.54 5.55
N PHE A 52 -4.18 -0.29 6.67
CA PHE A 52 -4.97 0.93 6.92
C PHE A 52 -4.36 1.79 8.02
#